data_AF-A0AAU3W3T9-F1
#
_entry.id   AF-A0AAU3W3T9-F1
#
_cell.length_a   1.000
_cell.length_b   1.000
_cell.length_c   1.000
_cell.angle_alpha   90.00
_cell.angle_beta   90.00
_cell.angle_gamma   90.00
#
_symmetry.space_group_name_H-M   'P 1'
#
loop_
_entity.id
_entity.type
_entity.pdbx_description
1 polymer ?
#
loop_
_entity_poly.entity_id
_entity_poly.type
_entity_poly.pdbx_seq_one_letter_code
_entity_poly.pdbx_strand_id
1 'polypeptide(L)'
;MKTHRWLTLATVSAALTLAPAGVAVADKGTGQGGTQQGSGVQTEHKRDGQTLESRITFSGSTKGSGGKSSGGLTAVGNWTPPACWYEPMSAEEFKKQTEASYDLVVNDPDQPNYAKTATGQFRDIYKDGKYKNYNLDEADEGNWFVAVQDESRLDDPDAFTCSELPFWVKNGDTPNVKNAVTPEVLAELAYNRVQVPDTKVTLAPEDITKVNLPTWAWLDKATFKEVSVTAALNVNGLNIQATTTAKPVSLKLEPGTEDAETYPASGVCKINDDDSVGEAYAKGKAGETPPCGIKYLRSSGGGTYKLRATITWQISWTGTGNPDPKNLPNGTFGNTQDITVQEIQSVNR
;
A
#
# COMPACT_ATOMS: atom_id res chain seq x y z
N MET A 1 -50.16 46.86 46.04
CA MET A 1 -49.58 45.52 46.24
C MET A 1 -50.48 44.49 45.58
N LYS A 2 -50.09 44.02 44.39
CA LYS A 2 -50.73 42.89 43.68
C LYS A 2 -49.62 41.88 43.40
N THR A 3 -49.72 40.70 44.01
CA THR A 3 -48.78 39.59 43.87
C THR A 3 -49.13 38.78 42.63
N HIS A 4 -48.27 38.81 41.61
CA HIS A 4 -48.36 37.91 40.45
C HIS A 4 -47.49 36.68 40.68
N ARG A 5 -48.14 35.52 40.81
CA ARG A 5 -47.52 34.19 40.70
C ARG A 5 -47.15 33.95 39.24
N TRP A 6 -45.89 33.68 38.95
CA TRP A 6 -45.43 33.21 37.64
C TRP A 6 -45.39 31.69 37.65
N LEU A 7 -46.14 31.07 36.73
CA LEU A 7 -45.99 29.66 36.38
C LEU A 7 -44.77 29.50 35.48
N THR A 8 -43.81 28.69 35.91
CA THR A 8 -42.72 28.17 35.08
C THR A 8 -43.24 27.01 34.23
N LEU A 9 -43.33 27.20 32.91
CA LEU A 9 -43.45 26.10 31.95
C LEU A 9 -42.07 25.45 31.79
N ALA A 10 -41.96 24.16 32.10
CA ALA A 10 -40.81 23.33 31.75
C ALA A 10 -40.95 22.85 30.30
N THR A 11 -40.14 23.40 29.39
CA THR A 11 -39.95 22.88 28.03
C THR A 11 -38.97 21.71 28.07
N VAL A 12 -39.46 20.50 27.80
CA VAL A 12 -38.61 19.32 27.55
C VAL A 12 -38.14 19.39 26.10
N SER A 13 -36.91 19.83 25.88
CA SER A 13 -36.22 19.74 24.59
C SER A 13 -35.62 18.34 24.44
N ALA A 14 -36.29 17.48 23.67
CA ALA A 14 -35.71 16.22 23.21
C ALA A 14 -34.70 16.51 22.09
N ALA A 15 -33.41 16.47 22.43
CA ALA A 15 -32.33 16.53 21.44
C ALA A 15 -32.23 15.16 20.74
N LEU A 16 -32.74 15.07 19.51
CA LEU A 16 -32.54 13.91 18.64
C LEU A 16 -31.14 14.00 18.03
N THR A 17 -30.18 13.27 18.61
CA THR A 17 -28.86 13.09 18.03
C THR A 17 -28.97 12.13 16.84
N LEU A 18 -28.92 12.64 15.60
CA LEU A 18 -28.72 11.81 14.41
C LEU A 18 -27.27 11.30 14.40
N ALA A 19 -27.09 10.00 14.69
CA ALA A 19 -25.86 9.30 14.39
C ALA A 19 -25.80 8.97 12.87
N PRO A 20 -24.66 9.13 12.20
CA PRO A 20 -24.50 8.65 10.83
C PRO A 20 -24.62 7.12 10.81
N ALA A 21 -25.59 6.60 10.06
CA ALA A 21 -25.74 5.18 9.82
C ALA A 21 -24.59 4.68 8.94
N GLY A 22 -23.58 4.07 9.56
CA GLY A 22 -22.61 3.25 8.85
C GLY A 22 -23.35 2.08 8.20
N VAL A 23 -23.09 1.85 6.92
CA VAL A 23 -23.59 0.69 6.18
C VAL A 23 -22.97 -0.57 6.80
N ALA A 24 -23.80 -1.38 7.45
CA ALA A 24 -23.38 -2.67 7.99
C ALA A 24 -23.27 -3.67 6.83
N VAL A 25 -22.03 -4.01 6.45
CA VAL A 25 -21.74 -5.13 5.55
C VAL A 25 -21.66 -6.40 6.41
N ALA A 26 -22.55 -7.35 6.15
CA ALA A 26 -22.53 -8.65 6.80
C ALA A 26 -21.54 -9.56 6.08
N ASP A 27 -20.34 -9.73 6.63
CA ASP A 27 -19.36 -10.72 6.19
C ASP A 27 -19.84 -12.14 6.60
N LYS A 28 -20.11 -13.00 5.62
CA LYS A 28 -20.23 -14.45 5.83
C LYS A 28 -18.89 -15.06 5.44
N GLY A 29 -18.00 -15.16 6.41
CA GLY A 29 -16.75 -15.88 6.28
C GLY A 29 -16.95 -17.35 5.91
N THR A 30 -16.30 -17.78 4.82
CA THR A 30 -15.90 -19.17 4.62
C THR A 30 -14.44 -19.19 4.22
N GLY A 31 -13.56 -19.50 5.17
CA GLY A 31 -12.15 -19.72 4.89
C GLY A 31 -11.91 -21.06 4.20
N GLN A 32 -10.98 -21.09 3.23
CA GLN A 32 -10.12 -22.26 3.03
C GLN A 32 -8.89 -21.94 2.15
N GLY A 33 -7.70 -22.21 2.71
CA GLY A 33 -6.62 -22.93 2.04
C GLY A 33 -5.81 -22.18 0.98
N GLY A 34 -4.65 -21.65 1.39
CA GLY A 34 -3.61 -21.20 0.47
C GLY A 34 -2.90 -22.36 -0.23
N THR A 35 -2.46 -22.10 -1.46
CA THR A 35 -1.31 -22.72 -2.10
C THR A 35 -0.60 -21.69 -2.96
N GLN A 36 0.65 -21.37 -2.58
CA GLN A 36 1.58 -20.60 -3.39
C GLN A 36 2.04 -21.44 -4.58
N GLN A 37 1.92 -20.93 -5.80
CA GLN A 37 2.76 -21.34 -6.91
C GLN A 37 2.99 -20.16 -7.85
N GLY A 38 4.24 -19.71 -7.94
CA GLY A 38 4.62 -18.52 -8.67
C GLY A 38 4.68 -18.71 -10.18
N SER A 39 4.36 -17.65 -10.92
CA SER A 39 4.94 -17.22 -12.21
C SER A 39 4.17 -16.00 -12.71
N GLY A 40 4.84 -14.83 -12.79
CA GLY A 40 4.25 -13.57 -13.28
C GLY A 40 3.16 -12.99 -12.38
N VAL A 41 3.19 -11.70 -12.06
CA VAL A 41 1.99 -11.05 -11.51
C VAL A 41 1.04 -10.87 -12.69
N GLN A 42 0.21 -11.87 -12.92
CA GLN A 42 -1.05 -11.74 -13.66
C GLN A 42 -2.14 -12.19 -12.70
N THR A 43 -2.79 -11.21 -12.09
CA THR A 43 -3.97 -11.44 -11.27
C THR A 43 -5.19 -11.27 -12.19
N GLU A 44 -5.75 -12.39 -12.64
CA GLU A 44 -7.13 -12.43 -13.16
C GLU A 44 -8.05 -12.80 -11.99
N HIS A 45 -9.01 -11.93 -11.70
CA HIS A 45 -9.94 -12.09 -10.58
C HIS A 45 -11.25 -12.81 -11.05
N LYS A 46 -12.00 -13.40 -10.10
CA LYS A 46 -13.29 -14.10 -10.31
C LYS A 46 -14.42 -13.44 -9.51
N ARG A 47 -15.62 -13.41 -10.10
CA ARG A 47 -16.85 -12.73 -9.60
C ARG A 47 -17.44 -13.35 -8.35
N ASP A 48 -17.46 -12.56 -7.26
CA ASP A 48 -18.37 -12.76 -6.12
C ASP A 48 -19.31 -11.55 -5.95
N GLY A 49 -20.58 -11.82 -5.67
CA GLY A 49 -21.72 -10.96 -5.96
C GLY A 49 -21.95 -9.73 -5.07
N GLN A 50 -20.95 -9.27 -4.29
CA GLN A 50 -21.10 -8.12 -3.38
C GLN A 50 -19.97 -7.08 -3.44
N THR A 51 -18.79 -7.47 -3.94
CA THR A 51 -17.66 -6.57 -4.17
C THR A 51 -17.40 -6.46 -5.66
N LEU A 52 -17.26 -5.23 -6.16
CA LEU A 52 -16.78 -5.05 -7.51
C LEU A 52 -15.32 -5.47 -7.59
N GLU A 53 -15.03 -6.45 -8.44
CA GLU A 53 -13.66 -6.74 -8.83
C GLU A 53 -13.09 -5.57 -9.60
N SER A 54 -11.89 -5.16 -9.17
CA SER A 54 -11.01 -4.28 -9.91
C SER A 54 -10.84 -4.73 -11.35
N ARG A 55 -10.98 -3.80 -12.30
CA ARG A 55 -10.59 -4.01 -13.71
C ARG A 55 -9.18 -3.51 -13.99
N ILE A 56 -8.51 -2.91 -13.00
CA ILE A 56 -7.09 -2.59 -13.09
C ILE A 56 -6.28 -3.89 -13.11
N THR A 57 -5.37 -3.98 -14.07
CA THR A 57 -4.39 -5.05 -14.18
C THR A 57 -3.01 -4.55 -13.74
N PHE A 58 -2.26 -5.42 -13.06
CA PHE A 58 -0.90 -5.14 -12.63
C PHE A 58 0.07 -6.04 -13.39
N SER A 59 1.20 -5.50 -13.82
CA SER A 59 2.28 -6.24 -14.48
C SER A 59 3.63 -5.63 -14.13
N GLY A 60 4.74 -6.32 -14.39
CA GLY A 60 6.08 -5.76 -14.18
C GLY A 60 7.08 -6.74 -13.60
N SER A 61 8.29 -6.24 -13.34
CA SER A 61 9.36 -7.02 -12.73
C SER A 61 9.45 -6.70 -11.24
N THR A 62 8.93 -7.61 -10.43
CA THR A 62 9.07 -7.56 -8.96
C THR A 62 10.27 -8.37 -8.45
N LYS A 63 11.16 -8.78 -9.36
CA LYS A 63 12.29 -9.67 -9.06
C LYS A 63 13.60 -9.09 -9.60
N GLY A 64 14.54 -8.77 -8.70
CA GLY A 64 15.95 -8.75 -9.07
C GLY A 64 16.31 -10.15 -9.60
N SER A 65 17.06 -10.21 -10.72
CA SER A 65 17.37 -11.47 -11.41
C SER A 65 18.02 -12.49 -10.45
N GLY A 66 17.27 -13.52 -10.02
CA GLY A 66 17.76 -14.59 -9.15
C GLY A 66 17.37 -14.53 -7.67
N GLY A 67 16.69 -13.47 -7.21
CA GLY A 67 16.22 -13.34 -5.82
C GLY A 67 14.81 -13.92 -5.59
N LYS A 68 14.54 -14.47 -4.40
CA LYS A 68 13.16 -14.66 -3.91
C LYS A 68 12.59 -13.25 -3.64
N SER A 69 11.38 -12.95 -4.14
CA SER A 69 10.68 -11.71 -3.77
C SER A 69 10.37 -11.75 -2.28
N SER A 70 10.62 -10.65 -1.57
CA SER A 70 10.38 -10.59 -0.12
C SER A 70 10.07 -9.16 0.30
N GLY A 71 8.77 -8.91 0.46
CA GLY A 71 8.26 -7.74 1.17
C GLY A 71 7.83 -6.57 0.29
N GLY A 72 6.69 -5.99 0.66
CA GLY A 72 6.20 -4.72 0.13
C GLY A 72 6.91 -3.54 0.78
N LEU A 73 6.93 -2.40 0.07
CA LEU A 73 7.51 -1.16 0.58
C LEU A 73 6.61 -0.51 1.63
N THR A 74 7.23 0.06 2.67
CA THR A 74 6.59 1.00 3.59
C THR A 74 6.90 2.43 3.14
N ALA A 75 5.88 3.24 2.89
CA ALA A 75 6.07 4.64 2.51
C ALA A 75 6.71 5.48 3.62
N VAL A 76 7.62 6.36 3.22
CA VAL A 76 8.25 7.34 4.11
C VAL A 76 7.35 8.56 4.23
N GLY A 77 7.03 8.93 5.48
CA GLY A 77 6.19 10.08 5.81
C GLY A 77 4.74 9.69 6.09
N ASN A 78 3.84 10.66 6.01
CA ASN A 78 2.43 10.51 6.37
C ASN A 78 1.58 10.30 5.11
N TRP A 79 1.92 9.29 4.31
CA TRP A 79 1.17 8.92 3.12
C TRP A 79 1.10 7.40 3.03
N THR A 80 -0.08 6.90 2.68
CA THR A 80 -0.33 5.50 2.39
C THR A 80 -0.95 5.43 0.99
N PRO A 81 -0.59 4.42 0.17
CA PRO A 81 -1.29 4.17 -1.08
C PRO A 81 -2.81 4.05 -0.84
N PRO A 82 -3.65 4.40 -1.82
CA PRO A 82 -5.09 4.16 -1.72
C PRO A 82 -5.40 2.69 -1.44
N ALA A 83 -6.31 2.43 -0.50
CA ALA A 83 -6.88 1.10 -0.24
C ALA A 83 -8.21 0.88 -0.97
N CYS A 84 -8.72 1.92 -1.64
CA CYS A 84 -9.93 1.91 -2.45
C CYS A 84 -9.83 3.01 -3.50
N TRP A 85 -10.60 2.87 -4.58
CA TRP A 85 -10.67 3.85 -5.66
C TRP A 85 -12.01 3.76 -6.40
N TYR A 86 -12.25 4.66 -7.36
CA TYR A 86 -13.43 4.59 -8.22
C TYR A 86 -13.05 4.26 -9.67
N GLU A 87 -13.67 3.23 -10.23
CA GLU A 87 -13.48 2.79 -11.62
C GLU A 87 -14.71 3.05 -12.48
N PRO A 88 -14.54 3.31 -13.78
CA PRO A 88 -15.64 3.40 -14.73
C PRO A 88 -16.32 2.04 -14.97
N MET A 89 -17.63 2.09 -15.19
CA MET A 89 -18.55 1.00 -15.50
C MET A 89 -19.61 1.50 -16.48
N SER A 90 -20.00 0.66 -17.44
CA SER A 90 -20.99 1.08 -18.43
C SER A 90 -22.38 1.23 -17.79
N ALA A 91 -23.27 2.02 -18.41
CA ALA A 91 -24.65 2.14 -17.95
C ALA A 91 -25.38 0.78 -17.87
N GLU A 92 -25.16 -0.10 -18.85
CA GLU A 92 -25.73 -1.44 -18.91
C GLU A 92 -25.20 -2.33 -17.78
N GLU A 93 -23.89 -2.31 -17.55
CA GLU A 93 -23.26 -3.08 -16.47
C GLU A 93 -23.75 -2.60 -15.10
N PHE A 94 -23.81 -1.29 -14.90
CA PHE A 94 -24.27 -0.68 -13.66
C PHE A 94 -25.74 -0.99 -13.37
N LYS A 95 -26.60 -0.88 -14.39
CA LYS A 95 -27.99 -1.33 -14.31
C LYS A 95 -28.07 -2.79 -13.91
N LYS A 96 -27.35 -3.66 -14.62
CA LYS A 96 -27.37 -5.11 -14.38
C LYS A 96 -26.96 -5.44 -12.95
N GLN A 97 -25.89 -4.82 -12.47
CA GLN A 97 -25.43 -5.00 -11.09
C GLN A 97 -26.47 -4.49 -10.08
N THR A 98 -27.00 -3.29 -10.28
CA THR A 98 -27.97 -2.69 -9.35
C THR A 98 -29.26 -3.50 -9.26
N GLU A 99 -29.81 -3.95 -10.38
CA GLU A 99 -31.02 -4.79 -10.40
C GLU A 99 -30.74 -6.16 -9.79
N ALA A 100 -29.59 -6.77 -10.05
CA ALA A 100 -29.20 -8.04 -9.43
C ALA A 100 -29.06 -7.91 -7.91
N SER A 101 -28.39 -6.86 -7.40
CA SER A 101 -28.26 -6.61 -5.96
C SER A 101 -29.62 -6.32 -5.31
N TYR A 102 -30.50 -5.60 -6.00
CA TYR A 102 -31.87 -5.37 -5.53
C TYR A 102 -32.65 -6.67 -5.40
N ASP A 103 -32.64 -7.52 -6.42
CA ASP A 103 -33.33 -8.80 -6.41
C ASP A 103 -32.79 -9.73 -5.32
N LEU A 104 -31.48 -9.74 -5.10
CA LEU A 104 -30.84 -10.53 -4.04
C LEU A 104 -31.29 -10.07 -2.64
N VAL A 105 -31.28 -8.77 -2.35
CA VAL A 105 -31.58 -8.27 -1.00
C VAL A 105 -33.08 -8.25 -0.71
N VAL A 106 -33.91 -7.82 -1.66
CA VAL A 106 -35.34 -7.63 -1.40
C VAL A 106 -36.09 -8.95 -1.31
N ASN A 107 -35.70 -9.93 -2.12
CA ASN A 107 -36.36 -11.24 -2.15
C ASN A 107 -35.82 -12.23 -1.10
N ASP A 108 -34.69 -11.93 -0.45
CA ASP A 108 -34.17 -12.77 0.63
C ASP A 108 -35.06 -12.60 1.90
N PRO A 109 -35.72 -13.67 2.39
CA PRO A 109 -36.57 -13.61 3.57
C PRO A 109 -35.81 -13.32 4.86
N ASP A 110 -34.50 -13.59 4.91
CA ASP A 110 -33.66 -13.40 6.09
C ASP A 110 -33.14 -11.95 6.21
N GLN A 111 -33.34 -11.12 5.17
CA GLN A 111 -32.90 -9.73 5.19
C GLN A 111 -33.83 -8.84 6.03
N PRO A 112 -33.27 -7.99 6.90
CA PRO A 112 -34.06 -7.09 7.71
C PRO A 112 -34.71 -5.97 6.87
N ASN A 113 -35.87 -5.48 7.30
CA ASN A 113 -36.64 -4.47 6.56
C ASN A 113 -35.86 -3.18 6.26
N TYR A 114 -34.93 -2.78 7.13
CA TYR A 114 -34.11 -1.60 6.90
C TYR A 114 -33.16 -1.80 5.69
N ALA A 115 -32.61 -3.00 5.51
CA ALA A 115 -31.73 -3.31 4.38
C ALA A 115 -32.52 -3.30 3.06
N LYS A 116 -33.70 -3.93 3.05
CA LYS A 116 -34.62 -3.90 1.90
C LYS A 116 -35.00 -2.48 1.50
N THR A 117 -35.33 -1.65 2.49
CA THR A 117 -35.68 -0.24 2.28
C THR A 117 -34.50 0.55 1.72
N ALA A 118 -33.31 0.39 2.29
CA ALA A 118 -32.10 1.07 1.82
C ALA A 118 -31.72 0.67 0.38
N THR A 119 -31.78 -0.62 0.04
CA THR A 119 -31.51 -1.10 -1.31
C THR A 119 -32.56 -0.60 -2.32
N GLY A 120 -33.83 -0.52 -1.93
CA GLY A 120 -34.88 0.11 -2.74
C GLY A 120 -34.60 1.59 -3.00
N GLN A 121 -34.29 2.36 -1.96
CA GLN A 121 -33.93 3.78 -2.09
C GLN A 121 -32.71 3.98 -2.98
N PHE A 122 -31.66 3.16 -2.81
CA PHE A 122 -30.48 3.18 -3.67
C PHE A 122 -30.86 2.98 -5.13
N ARG A 123 -31.64 1.92 -5.43
CA ARG A 123 -32.11 1.64 -6.78
C ARG A 123 -32.94 2.79 -7.36
N ASP A 124 -33.84 3.37 -6.57
CA ASP A 124 -34.74 4.43 -7.02
C ASP A 124 -33.96 5.67 -7.47
N ILE A 125 -32.83 6.02 -6.82
CA ILE A 125 -31.95 7.13 -7.25
C ILE A 125 -31.56 7.00 -8.73
N TYR A 126 -31.24 5.78 -9.16
CA TYR A 126 -30.69 5.49 -10.48
C TYR A 126 -31.75 5.08 -11.50
N LYS A 127 -32.82 4.41 -11.07
CA LYS A 127 -33.86 3.92 -11.97
C LYS A 127 -34.94 4.95 -12.26
N ASP A 128 -35.54 5.52 -11.22
CA ASP A 128 -36.75 6.35 -11.37
C ASP A 128 -36.53 7.81 -10.92
N GLY A 129 -35.41 8.07 -10.23
CA GLY A 129 -35.04 9.35 -9.65
C GLY A 129 -34.14 10.21 -10.55
N LYS A 130 -33.01 10.65 -9.98
CA LYS A 130 -32.12 11.65 -10.60
C LYS A 130 -31.57 11.22 -11.96
N TYR A 131 -31.19 9.95 -12.09
CA TYR A 131 -30.45 9.42 -13.24
C TYR A 131 -31.26 8.48 -14.13
N LYS A 132 -32.60 8.59 -14.06
CA LYS A 132 -33.61 7.89 -14.86
C LYS A 132 -33.08 6.79 -15.80
N ASN A 133 -33.49 5.55 -15.53
CA ASN A 133 -33.09 4.37 -16.28
C ASN A 133 -31.55 4.23 -16.37
N TYR A 134 -30.85 4.51 -15.27
CA TYR A 134 -29.40 4.31 -15.12
C TYR A 134 -28.55 5.09 -16.12
N ASN A 135 -29.05 6.22 -16.63
CA ASN A 135 -28.46 6.99 -17.72
C ASN A 135 -28.23 6.15 -19.02
N LEU A 136 -29.04 5.11 -19.27
CA LEU A 136 -28.93 4.32 -20.51
C LEU A 136 -29.12 5.15 -21.79
N ASP A 137 -29.92 6.23 -21.73
CA ASP A 137 -30.12 7.12 -22.87
C ASP A 137 -28.90 8.02 -23.13
N GLU A 138 -27.96 8.10 -22.19
CA GLU A 138 -26.69 8.85 -22.28
C GLU A 138 -25.48 7.90 -22.33
N ALA A 139 -25.68 6.59 -22.59
CA ALA A 139 -24.64 5.57 -22.44
C ALA A 139 -23.38 5.79 -23.31
N ASP A 140 -23.51 6.50 -24.43
CA ASP A 140 -22.40 6.88 -25.30
C ASP A 140 -21.70 8.18 -24.88
N GLU A 141 -22.27 8.94 -23.94
CA GLU A 141 -21.74 10.20 -23.44
C GLU A 141 -20.85 10.04 -22.19
N GLY A 142 -20.87 8.90 -21.51
CA GLY A 142 -20.16 8.75 -20.24
C GLY A 142 -20.19 7.36 -19.62
N ASN A 143 -19.72 7.29 -18.38
CA ASN A 143 -19.63 6.08 -17.59
C ASN A 143 -20.02 6.35 -16.13
N TRP A 144 -20.52 5.31 -15.46
CA TRP A 144 -20.66 5.30 -14.01
C TRP A 144 -19.32 5.05 -13.36
N PHE A 145 -18.98 5.81 -12.33
CA PHE A 145 -17.83 5.53 -11.49
C PHE A 145 -18.31 4.91 -10.19
N VAL A 146 -17.74 3.75 -9.87
CA VAL A 146 -18.17 2.87 -8.77
C VAL A 146 -16.99 2.56 -7.87
N ALA A 147 -17.23 2.47 -6.57
CA ALA A 147 -16.18 2.18 -5.60
C ALA A 147 -15.67 0.74 -5.74
N VAL A 148 -14.35 0.60 -5.68
CA VAL A 148 -13.62 -0.67 -5.69
C VAL A 148 -12.70 -0.69 -4.47
N GLN A 149 -12.62 -1.84 -3.81
CA GLN A 149 -11.77 -2.06 -2.65
C GLN A 149 -10.51 -2.81 -3.05
N ASP A 150 -9.38 -2.50 -2.45
CA ASP A 150 -8.18 -3.31 -2.60
C ASP A 150 -8.39 -4.63 -1.84
N GLU A 151 -8.60 -5.73 -2.58
CA GLU A 151 -8.77 -7.07 -1.99
C GLU A 151 -7.63 -7.49 -1.06
N SER A 152 -6.41 -6.97 -1.29
CA SER A 152 -5.25 -7.25 -0.45
C SER A 152 -5.20 -6.44 0.85
N ARG A 153 -6.14 -5.52 1.05
CA ARG A 153 -6.21 -4.61 2.19
C ARG A 153 -7.62 -4.50 2.79
N LEU A 154 -8.43 -5.56 2.68
CA LEU A 154 -9.77 -5.58 3.28
C LEU A 154 -9.76 -5.52 4.82
N ASP A 155 -8.62 -5.80 5.45
CA ASP A 155 -8.38 -5.59 6.89
C ASP A 155 -8.01 -4.15 7.24
N ASP A 156 -7.74 -3.31 6.24
CA ASP A 156 -7.47 -1.88 6.41
C ASP A 156 -8.79 -1.09 6.36
N PRO A 157 -9.14 -0.31 7.40
CA PRO A 157 -10.34 0.52 7.38
C PRO A 157 -10.35 1.53 6.21
N ASP A 158 -9.18 1.92 5.68
CA ASP A 158 -9.08 2.80 4.52
C ASP A 158 -9.73 2.18 3.27
N ALA A 159 -9.84 0.85 3.17
CA ALA A 159 -10.49 0.17 2.05
C ALA A 159 -11.99 0.49 1.94
N PHE A 160 -12.60 1.01 3.00
CA PHE A 160 -14.02 1.37 3.07
C PHE A 160 -14.25 2.89 3.02
N THR A 161 -13.21 3.69 2.77
CA THR A 161 -13.32 5.16 2.75
C THR A 161 -13.86 5.73 1.43
N CYS A 162 -13.89 4.92 0.37
CA CYS A 162 -14.53 5.28 -0.91
C CYS A 162 -16.05 5.10 -0.81
N SER A 163 -16.69 6.03 -0.09
CA SER A 163 -18.10 5.96 0.29
C SER A 163 -19.05 6.77 -0.59
N GLU A 164 -18.56 7.42 -1.66
CA GLU A 164 -19.42 8.15 -2.58
C GLU A 164 -20.36 7.18 -3.29
N LEU A 165 -21.62 7.56 -3.40
CA LEU A 165 -22.58 6.84 -4.23
C LEU A 165 -22.10 6.86 -5.69
N PRO A 166 -22.39 5.81 -6.49
CA PRO A 166 -22.07 5.79 -7.91
C PRO A 166 -22.45 7.10 -8.60
N PHE A 167 -21.51 7.66 -9.35
CA PHE A 167 -21.66 8.97 -9.98
C PHE A 167 -21.34 8.91 -11.47
N TRP A 168 -22.05 9.72 -12.25
CA TRP A 168 -21.91 9.78 -13.70
C TRP A 168 -20.79 10.74 -14.10
N VAL A 169 -19.94 10.32 -15.03
CA VAL A 169 -18.83 11.11 -15.57
C VAL A 169 -18.88 11.04 -17.08
N LYS A 170 -18.82 12.21 -17.75
CA LYS A 170 -18.82 12.28 -19.20
C LYS A 170 -17.48 11.84 -19.78
N ASN A 171 -17.51 11.32 -20.99
CA ASN A 171 -16.32 10.91 -21.72
C ASN A 171 -15.38 12.12 -21.91
N GLY A 172 -14.10 11.93 -21.55
CA GLY A 172 -13.07 12.97 -21.58
C GLY A 172 -12.95 13.82 -20.31
N ASP A 173 -13.94 13.77 -19.41
CA ASP A 173 -13.87 14.47 -18.13
C ASP A 173 -13.06 13.66 -17.11
N THR A 174 -12.26 14.35 -16.29
CA THR A 174 -11.60 13.76 -15.12
C THR A 174 -12.48 13.96 -13.90
N PRO A 175 -12.89 12.89 -13.19
CA PRO A 175 -13.77 13.04 -12.04
C PRO A 175 -13.07 13.78 -10.89
N ASN A 176 -13.73 14.80 -10.33
CA ASN A 176 -13.26 15.52 -9.15
C ASN A 176 -13.68 14.82 -7.85
N VAL A 177 -13.37 13.52 -7.75
CA VAL A 177 -13.60 12.69 -6.57
C VAL A 177 -12.27 12.09 -6.16
N LYS A 178 -11.94 12.15 -4.87
CA LYS A 178 -10.69 11.58 -4.35
C LYS A 178 -10.62 10.10 -4.72
N ASN A 179 -9.44 9.66 -5.19
CA ASN A 179 -9.19 8.29 -5.66
C ASN A 179 -10.06 7.86 -6.86
N ALA A 180 -10.71 8.78 -7.58
CA ALA A 180 -11.20 8.44 -8.90
C ALA A 180 -10.00 8.09 -9.80
N VAL A 181 -10.13 7.00 -10.56
CA VAL A 181 -8.97 6.45 -11.27
C VAL A 181 -8.41 7.46 -12.27
N THR A 182 -7.13 7.77 -12.09
CA THR A 182 -6.30 8.61 -12.96
C THR A 182 -4.94 7.92 -13.12
N PRO A 183 -4.09 8.34 -14.09
CA PRO A 183 -2.73 7.83 -14.17
C PRO A 183 -1.96 7.95 -12.84
N GLU A 184 -2.19 9.01 -12.06
CA GLU A 184 -1.56 9.17 -10.75
C GLU A 184 -2.07 8.13 -9.74
N VAL A 185 -3.38 7.92 -9.63
CA VAL A 185 -3.94 6.86 -8.78
C VAL A 185 -3.45 5.47 -9.21
N LEU A 186 -3.31 5.22 -10.51
CA LEU A 186 -2.71 3.98 -11.01
C LEU A 186 -1.25 3.84 -10.55
N ALA A 187 -0.47 4.92 -10.54
CA ALA A 187 0.90 4.88 -10.03
C ALA A 187 0.94 4.58 -8.53
N GLU A 188 0.06 5.20 -7.74
CA GLU A 188 -0.08 4.95 -6.31
C GLU A 188 -0.52 3.50 -6.02
N LEU A 189 -1.43 2.95 -6.81
CA LEU A 189 -1.82 1.54 -6.70
C LEU A 189 -0.65 0.62 -7.09
N ALA A 190 0.08 0.95 -8.15
CA ALA A 190 1.28 0.20 -8.56
C ALA A 190 2.37 0.24 -7.48
N TYR A 191 2.54 1.36 -6.78
CA TYR A 191 3.42 1.48 -5.60
C TYR A 191 3.10 0.38 -4.58
N ASN A 192 1.83 0.19 -4.25
CA ASN A 192 1.40 -0.82 -3.26
C ASN A 192 1.73 -2.26 -3.69
N ARG A 193 1.94 -2.49 -4.99
CA ARG A 193 2.27 -3.81 -5.56
C ARG A 193 3.78 -3.99 -5.79
N VAL A 194 4.59 -2.95 -5.55
CA VAL A 194 6.05 -3.08 -5.63
C VAL A 194 6.52 -4.07 -4.58
N GLN A 195 7.25 -5.09 -5.02
CA GLN A 195 7.99 -5.99 -4.15
C GLN A 195 9.46 -5.85 -4.44
N VAL A 196 10.26 -5.86 -3.37
CA VAL A 196 11.71 -5.70 -3.44
C VAL A 196 12.43 -6.94 -2.90
N PRO A 197 13.72 -7.12 -3.20
CA PRO A 197 14.51 -8.21 -2.66
C PRO A 197 14.73 -8.08 -1.14
N ASP A 198 15.06 -9.22 -0.52
CA ASP A 198 15.24 -9.30 0.92
C ASP A 198 16.47 -8.51 1.34
N THR A 199 16.35 -7.66 2.36
CA THR A 199 17.48 -6.84 2.81
C THR A 199 18.37 -7.64 3.76
N LYS A 200 19.04 -8.67 3.25
CA LYS A 200 20.17 -9.30 3.96
C LYS A 200 21.47 -8.62 3.57
N VAL A 201 21.97 -7.74 4.44
CA VAL A 201 23.27 -7.09 4.28
C VAL A 201 24.37 -8.13 4.43
N THR A 202 25.32 -8.14 3.50
CA THR A 202 26.54 -8.95 3.63
C THR A 202 27.50 -8.22 4.56
N LEU A 203 28.04 -8.95 5.54
CA LEU A 203 28.93 -8.41 6.56
C LEU A 203 30.29 -9.09 6.51
N ALA A 204 31.35 -8.36 6.86
CA ALA A 204 32.66 -8.96 7.13
C ALA A 204 33.26 -8.35 8.41
N PRO A 205 33.43 -9.14 9.49
CA PRO A 205 33.00 -10.54 9.64
C PRO A 205 31.47 -10.74 9.53
N GLU A 206 31.01 -11.91 9.07
CA GLU A 206 29.59 -12.18 8.77
C GLU A 206 28.70 -12.19 10.04
N ASP A 207 28.95 -13.10 10.98
CA ASP A 207 28.04 -13.34 12.12
C ASP A 207 28.64 -12.96 13.49
N ILE A 208 29.96 -13.09 13.61
CA ILE A 208 30.69 -12.87 14.86
C ILE A 208 31.74 -11.81 14.62
N THR A 209 31.54 -10.65 15.25
CA THR A 209 32.54 -9.59 15.30
C THR A 209 33.12 -9.45 16.70
N LYS A 210 34.10 -8.56 16.82
CA LYS A 210 34.81 -8.31 18.06
C LYS A 210 34.65 -6.85 18.47
N VAL A 211 34.72 -6.61 19.77
CA VAL A 211 34.75 -5.25 20.32
C VAL A 211 35.89 -4.47 19.66
N ASN A 212 35.60 -3.25 19.24
CA ASN A 212 36.50 -2.34 18.51
C ASN A 212 36.97 -2.81 17.13
N LEU A 213 36.42 -3.89 16.57
CA LEU A 213 36.69 -4.31 15.20
C LEU A 213 35.65 -3.71 14.25
N PRO A 214 36.05 -2.93 13.22
CA PRO A 214 35.14 -2.50 12.18
C PRO A 214 34.59 -3.70 11.39
N THR A 215 33.28 -3.85 11.38
CA THR A 215 32.53 -4.77 10.53
C THR A 215 32.12 -4.03 9.25
N TRP A 216 32.61 -4.51 8.11
CA TRP A 216 32.24 -4.00 6.79
C TRP A 216 30.84 -4.47 6.42
N ALA A 217 30.08 -3.64 5.71
CA ALA A 217 28.72 -3.92 5.28
C ALA A 217 28.52 -3.51 3.82
N TRP A 218 27.91 -4.39 3.02
CA TRP A 218 27.56 -4.07 1.63
C TRP A 218 26.34 -4.86 1.17
N LEU A 219 25.76 -4.43 0.05
CA LEU A 219 24.69 -5.14 -0.64
C LEU A 219 25.19 -5.70 -1.96
N ASP A 220 24.65 -6.86 -2.34
CA ASP A 220 24.90 -7.43 -3.66
C ASP A 220 24.18 -6.62 -4.75
N LYS A 221 24.96 -5.90 -5.55
CA LYS A 221 24.48 -5.12 -6.69
C LYS A 221 23.69 -5.96 -7.71
N ALA A 222 23.94 -7.27 -7.82
CA ALA A 222 23.17 -8.11 -8.72
C ALA A 222 21.72 -8.29 -8.23
N THR A 223 21.53 -8.26 -6.91
CA THR A 223 20.25 -8.46 -6.22
C THR A 223 19.44 -7.15 -6.14
N PHE A 224 20.05 -6.05 -5.71
CA PHE A 224 19.34 -4.79 -5.46
C PHE A 224 19.36 -3.85 -6.66
N LYS A 225 18.51 -4.16 -7.64
CA LYS A 225 18.29 -3.35 -8.84
C LYS A 225 16.94 -2.65 -8.80
N GLU A 226 16.79 -1.70 -9.71
CA GLU A 226 15.51 -1.08 -9.99
C GLU A 226 14.44 -2.15 -10.32
N VAL A 227 13.26 -1.98 -9.74
CA VAL A 227 12.06 -2.79 -10.01
C VAL A 227 10.93 -1.87 -10.44
N SER A 228 9.98 -2.40 -11.21
CA SER A 228 8.85 -1.60 -11.66
C SER A 228 7.56 -2.40 -11.75
N VAL A 229 6.45 -1.71 -11.51
CA VAL A 229 5.09 -2.23 -11.62
C VAL A 229 4.28 -1.25 -12.47
N THR A 230 3.61 -1.79 -13.48
CA THR A 230 2.65 -1.06 -14.30
C THR A 230 1.25 -1.45 -13.88
N ALA A 231 0.44 -0.46 -13.48
CA ALA A 231 -1.01 -0.58 -13.36
C ALA A 231 -1.67 -0.03 -14.63
N ALA A 232 -2.62 -0.77 -15.17
CA ALA A 232 -3.32 -0.39 -16.40
C ALA A 232 -4.82 -0.64 -16.28
N LEU A 233 -5.60 0.30 -16.78
CA LEU A 233 -7.05 0.22 -16.90
C LEU A 233 -7.44 0.46 -18.36
N ASN A 234 -8.09 -0.54 -18.96
CA ASN A 234 -8.55 -0.49 -20.34
C ASN A 234 -10.00 -0.97 -20.43
N VAL A 235 -10.94 -0.05 -20.19
CA VAL A 235 -12.38 -0.34 -20.15
C VAL A 235 -13.19 0.86 -20.65
N ASN A 236 -14.30 0.61 -21.34
CA ASN A 236 -15.29 1.61 -21.74
C ASN A 236 -14.71 2.88 -22.38
N GLY A 237 -13.74 2.72 -23.28
CA GLY A 237 -13.09 3.84 -23.99
C GLY A 237 -12.02 4.58 -23.17
N LEU A 238 -11.85 4.26 -21.89
CA LEU A 238 -10.75 4.74 -21.06
C LEU A 238 -9.59 3.75 -21.12
N ASN A 239 -8.47 4.20 -21.69
CA ASN A 239 -7.21 3.46 -21.74
C ASN A 239 -6.09 4.28 -21.09
N ILE A 240 -5.83 4.00 -19.82
CA ILE A 240 -4.81 4.68 -19.03
C ILE A 240 -3.90 3.66 -18.35
N GLN A 241 -2.63 4.02 -18.20
CA GLN A 241 -1.66 3.23 -17.47
C GLN A 241 -0.70 4.15 -16.72
N ALA A 242 -0.07 3.60 -15.69
CA ALA A 242 1.09 4.19 -15.07
C ALA A 242 2.08 3.11 -14.63
N THR A 243 3.36 3.38 -14.85
CA THR A 243 4.48 2.54 -14.45
C THR A 243 5.18 3.23 -13.29
N THR A 244 5.14 2.59 -12.13
CA THR A 244 5.85 2.99 -10.92
C THR A 244 7.15 2.22 -10.83
N THR A 245 8.23 2.96 -10.61
CA THR A 245 9.61 2.49 -10.58
C THR A 245 10.19 2.74 -9.19
N ALA A 246 10.79 1.71 -8.60
CA ALA A 246 11.51 1.81 -7.33
C ALA A 246 13.00 1.61 -7.56
N LYS A 247 13.78 2.67 -7.33
CA LYS A 247 15.24 2.66 -7.41
C LYS A 247 15.85 2.72 -6.01
N PRO A 248 16.76 1.80 -5.63
CA PRO A 248 17.38 1.88 -4.31
C PRO A 248 18.30 3.12 -4.26
N VAL A 249 18.36 3.82 -3.12
CA VAL A 249 19.14 5.07 -2.99
C VAL A 249 19.99 5.18 -1.72
N SER A 250 19.67 4.41 -0.67
CA SER A 250 20.55 4.29 0.48
C SER A 250 20.24 3.06 1.33
N LEU A 251 21.22 2.61 2.10
CA LEU A 251 21.10 1.63 3.17
C LEU A 251 21.34 2.32 4.51
N LYS A 252 20.39 2.21 5.43
CA LYS A 252 20.54 2.61 6.82
C LYS A 252 20.89 1.40 7.68
N LEU A 253 21.95 1.53 8.46
CA LEU A 253 22.39 0.55 9.46
C LEU A 253 22.12 1.08 10.86
N GLU A 254 21.36 0.32 11.64
CA GLU A 254 21.06 0.62 13.04
C GLU A 254 21.59 -0.54 13.89
N PRO A 255 22.69 -0.35 14.65
CA PRO A 255 23.40 -1.43 15.35
C PRO A 255 22.58 -2.20 16.40
N GLY A 256 21.42 -1.69 16.83
CA GLY A 256 20.62 -2.29 17.89
C GLY A 256 21.19 -2.07 19.30
N THR A 257 22.17 -1.18 19.44
CA THR A 257 22.74 -0.72 20.72
C THR A 257 23.29 0.70 20.55
N GLU A 258 23.33 1.46 21.64
CA GLU A 258 23.99 2.78 21.68
C GLU A 258 25.53 2.63 21.81
N ASP A 259 26.00 1.47 22.28
CA ASP A 259 27.42 1.15 22.40
C ASP A 259 28.03 0.71 21.05
N ALA A 260 27.78 1.47 19.98
CA ALA A 260 28.30 1.20 18.64
C ALA A 260 28.48 2.50 17.84
N GLU A 261 29.50 2.51 16.99
CA GLU A 261 29.71 3.53 15.97
C GLU A 261 29.32 2.99 14.60
N THR A 262 28.75 3.82 13.74
CA THR A 262 28.48 3.47 12.33
C THR A 262 29.47 4.17 11.39
N TYR A 263 29.67 3.57 10.22
CA TYR A 263 30.41 4.16 9.11
C TYR A 263 29.49 4.20 7.89
N PRO A 264 29.22 5.38 7.31
CA PRO A 264 29.54 6.71 7.85
C PRO A 264 28.85 6.95 9.21
N ALA A 265 29.26 8.00 9.94
CA ALA A 265 28.71 8.32 11.26
C ALA A 265 27.19 8.55 11.29
N SER A 266 26.56 8.82 10.14
CA SER A 266 25.10 8.91 10.00
C SER A 266 24.40 7.55 10.02
N GLY A 267 25.13 6.45 9.84
CA GLY A 267 24.59 5.12 9.61
C GLY A 267 23.94 4.95 8.24
N VAL A 268 23.99 5.97 7.37
CA VAL A 268 23.35 5.97 6.06
C VAL A 268 24.42 5.84 4.97
N CYS A 269 24.54 4.65 4.41
CA CYS A 269 25.38 4.35 3.26
C CYS A 269 24.62 4.69 1.98
N LYS A 270 25.09 5.71 1.25
CA LYS A 270 24.51 6.06 -0.05
C LYS A 270 24.88 5.01 -1.09
N ILE A 271 24.02 4.87 -2.10
CA ILE A 271 24.37 4.11 -3.29
C ILE A 271 25.42 4.87 -4.09
N ASN A 272 26.45 4.15 -4.52
CA ASN A 272 27.54 4.66 -5.33
C ASN A 272 27.09 4.88 -6.79
N ASP A 273 27.85 5.62 -7.57
CA ASP A 273 27.53 5.89 -8.99
C ASP A 273 27.47 4.62 -9.85
N ASP A 274 28.10 3.55 -9.40
CA ASP A 274 28.02 2.23 -10.01
C ASP A 274 26.88 1.38 -9.46
N ASP A 275 25.86 1.95 -8.81
CA ASP A 275 24.72 1.24 -8.19
C ASP A 275 25.12 0.22 -7.09
N SER A 276 26.36 0.24 -6.60
CA SER A 276 26.75 -0.58 -5.43
C SER A 276 26.43 0.12 -4.11
N VAL A 277 26.28 -0.64 -3.04
CA VAL A 277 26.10 -0.11 -1.68
C VAL A 277 27.21 -0.64 -0.80
N GLY A 278 28.01 0.26 -0.23
CA GLY A 278 29.21 -0.12 0.51
C GLY A 278 30.30 -0.66 -0.43
N GLU A 279 31.22 -1.44 0.14
CA GLU A 279 32.28 -2.11 -0.61
C GLU A 279 32.50 -3.50 -0.02
N ALA A 280 32.64 -4.51 -0.89
CA ALA A 280 32.97 -5.85 -0.45
C ALA A 280 34.37 -5.88 0.18
N TYR A 281 34.49 -6.47 1.37
CA TYR A 281 35.78 -6.56 2.05
C TYR A 281 36.80 -7.38 1.23
N ALA A 282 38.00 -6.84 1.07
CA ALA A 282 39.12 -7.51 0.43
C ALA A 282 40.29 -7.72 1.42
N LYS A 283 41.01 -8.84 1.26
CA LYS A 283 42.23 -9.09 2.05
C LYS A 283 43.21 -7.92 1.86
N GLY A 284 43.73 -7.41 2.97
CA GLY A 284 44.61 -6.23 3.00
C GLY A 284 43.95 -4.98 3.60
N LYS A 285 42.62 -4.94 3.71
CA LYS A 285 41.86 -3.78 4.22
C LYS A 285 41.61 -3.79 5.73
N ALA A 286 42.32 -4.63 6.49
CA ALA A 286 42.07 -4.81 7.92
C ALA A 286 42.32 -3.54 8.77
N GLY A 287 43.14 -2.61 8.27
CA GLY A 287 43.40 -1.32 8.92
C GLY A 287 42.58 -0.15 8.36
N GLU A 288 41.72 -0.39 7.37
CA GLU A 288 40.93 0.65 6.73
C GLU A 288 39.56 0.82 7.41
N THR A 289 39.03 2.03 7.36
CA THR A 289 37.65 2.29 7.79
C THR A 289 36.70 1.89 6.67
N PRO A 290 35.68 1.05 6.94
CA PRO A 290 34.73 0.67 5.91
C PRO A 290 33.95 1.89 5.39
N PRO A 291 33.67 1.99 4.08
CA PRO A 291 32.80 3.04 3.55
C PRO A 291 31.35 2.88 4.03
N CYS A 292 30.95 1.65 4.36
CA CYS A 292 29.69 1.30 4.99
C CYS A 292 29.95 0.19 6.01
N GLY A 293 29.56 0.40 7.28
CA GLY A 293 29.88 -0.57 8.32
C GLY A 293 29.53 -0.12 9.73
N ILE A 294 29.95 -0.92 10.71
CA ILE A 294 29.65 -0.73 12.14
C ILE A 294 30.84 -1.17 12.97
N LYS A 295 31.11 -0.50 14.09
CA LYS A 295 32.07 -0.95 15.12
C LYS A 295 31.39 -0.94 16.47
N TYR A 296 31.24 -2.11 17.06
CA TYR A 296 30.67 -2.26 18.39
C TYR A 296 31.72 -1.96 19.46
N LEU A 297 31.31 -1.21 20.48
CA LEU A 297 32.16 -0.76 21.59
C LEU A 297 32.02 -1.66 22.83
N ARG A 298 31.03 -2.55 22.83
CA ARG A 298 30.74 -3.48 23.94
C ARG A 298 30.39 -4.87 23.43
N SER A 299 30.73 -5.87 24.25
CA SER A 299 30.35 -7.27 24.03
C SER A 299 28.84 -7.47 24.17
N SER A 300 28.27 -8.40 23.41
CA SER A 300 26.86 -8.78 23.54
C SER A 300 26.58 -9.68 24.75
N GLY A 301 27.60 -10.00 25.56
CA GLY A 301 27.42 -10.60 26.90
C GLY A 301 26.77 -11.99 26.91
N GLY A 302 26.89 -12.75 25.81
CA GLY A 302 26.25 -14.06 25.63
C GLY A 302 24.95 -14.02 24.82
N GLY A 303 24.42 -12.84 24.50
CA GLY A 303 23.30 -12.64 23.57
C GLY A 303 23.76 -12.10 22.20
N THR A 304 22.84 -11.44 21.49
CA THR A 304 23.09 -10.81 20.18
C THR A 304 22.55 -9.38 20.16
N TYR A 305 23.20 -8.51 19.39
CA TYR A 305 22.62 -7.23 19.00
C TYR A 305 21.74 -7.41 17.76
N LYS A 306 20.62 -6.68 17.73
CA LYS A 306 19.65 -6.72 16.63
C LYS A 306 19.99 -5.63 15.61
N LEU A 307 20.90 -5.94 14.70
CA LEU A 307 21.25 -5.04 13.61
C LEU A 307 20.07 -4.90 12.64
N ARG A 308 19.46 -3.71 12.57
CA ARG A 308 18.47 -3.40 11.54
C ARG A 308 19.15 -2.79 10.33
N ALA A 309 18.86 -3.36 9.17
CA ALA A 309 19.30 -2.87 7.87
C ALA A 309 18.06 -2.48 7.06
N THR A 310 17.95 -1.19 6.69
CA THR A 310 16.79 -0.66 5.97
C THR A 310 17.25 0.04 4.69
N ILE A 311 16.77 -0.44 3.55
CA ILE A 311 16.99 0.19 2.25
C ILE A 311 15.89 1.22 2.02
N THR A 312 16.29 2.42 1.60
CA THR A 312 15.39 3.43 1.06
C THR A 312 15.38 3.34 -0.46
N TRP A 313 14.19 3.33 -1.03
CA TRP A 313 13.89 3.28 -2.45
C TRP A 313 13.26 4.61 -2.87
N GLN A 314 13.90 5.30 -3.81
CA GLN A 314 13.28 6.43 -4.48
C GLN A 314 12.22 5.91 -5.44
N ILE A 315 11.02 6.47 -5.34
CA ILE A 315 9.89 6.03 -6.15
C ILE A 315 9.50 7.12 -7.13
N SER A 316 9.44 6.76 -8.40
CA SER A 316 8.99 7.62 -9.47
C SER A 316 8.01 6.89 -10.38
N TRP A 317 7.25 7.63 -11.17
CA TRP A 317 6.34 7.04 -12.14
C TRP A 317 6.20 7.86 -13.41
N THR A 318 5.84 7.17 -14.49
CA THR A 318 5.41 7.76 -15.77
C THR A 318 4.10 7.09 -16.19
N GLY A 319 3.32 7.73 -17.05
CA GLY A 319 2.02 7.17 -17.44
C GLY A 319 1.33 7.93 -18.56
N THR A 320 0.10 7.53 -18.88
CA THR A 320 -0.72 8.20 -19.89
C THR A 320 -0.82 9.70 -19.57
N GLY A 321 -0.50 10.56 -20.54
CA GLY A 321 -0.48 12.02 -20.37
C GLY A 321 0.62 12.56 -19.45
N ASN A 322 1.51 11.71 -18.93
CA ASN A 322 2.58 12.06 -18.00
C ASN A 322 3.91 11.39 -18.45
N PRO A 323 4.53 11.87 -19.54
CA PRO A 323 5.74 11.27 -20.10
C PRO A 323 6.98 11.51 -19.24
N ASP A 324 7.01 12.63 -18.51
CA ASP A 324 8.12 12.98 -17.61
C ASP A 324 7.94 12.33 -16.24
N PRO A 325 9.00 11.74 -15.65
CA PRO A 325 8.91 11.11 -14.34
C PRO A 325 8.43 12.05 -13.24
N LYS A 326 7.40 11.63 -12.51
CA LYS A 326 6.92 12.28 -11.29
C LYS A 326 7.32 11.46 -10.06
N ASN A 327 7.57 12.13 -8.94
CA ASN A 327 7.95 11.44 -7.71
C ASN A 327 6.71 11.03 -6.90
N LEU A 328 6.79 9.87 -6.26
CA LEU A 328 5.96 9.47 -5.12
C LEU A 328 6.81 9.51 -3.84
N PRO A 329 6.21 9.41 -2.64
CA PRO A 329 6.99 9.24 -1.42
C PRO A 329 7.99 8.10 -1.55
N ASN A 330 9.16 8.23 -0.94
CA ASN A 330 10.14 7.14 -0.94
C ASN A 330 9.56 5.91 -0.22
N GLY A 331 9.97 4.71 -0.64
CA GLY A 331 9.67 3.47 0.05
C GLY A 331 10.84 3.00 0.90
N THR A 332 10.55 2.26 1.96
CA THR A 332 11.56 1.58 2.77
C THR A 332 11.22 0.12 2.92
N PHE A 333 12.25 -0.71 2.91
CA PHE A 333 12.15 -2.11 3.26
C PHE A 333 13.41 -2.52 4.00
N GLY A 334 13.29 -3.35 5.03
CA GLY A 334 14.43 -3.68 5.84
C GLY A 334 14.19 -4.88 6.75
N ASN A 335 15.29 -5.49 7.15
CA ASN A 335 15.30 -6.67 8.01
C ASN A 335 16.19 -6.48 9.21
N THR A 336 16.09 -7.43 10.14
CA THR A 336 16.95 -7.51 11.31
C THR A 336 17.84 -8.75 11.23
N GLN A 337 19.12 -8.57 11.53
CA GLN A 337 20.13 -9.63 11.63
C GLN A 337 20.72 -9.65 13.03
N ASP A 338 20.99 -10.85 13.53
CA ASP A 338 21.56 -11.05 14.87
C ASP A 338 23.08 -11.04 14.79
N ILE A 339 23.71 -10.14 15.54
CA ILE A 339 25.18 -9.99 15.56
C ILE A 339 25.72 -10.37 16.93
N THR A 340 26.67 -11.30 16.96
CA THR A 340 27.41 -11.65 18.18
C THR A 340 28.67 -10.80 18.27
N VAL A 341 28.87 -10.11 19.39
CA VAL A 341 30.07 -9.30 19.62
C VAL A 341 30.87 -9.89 20.77
N GLN A 342 32.07 -10.36 20.46
CA GLN A 342 32.97 -10.95 21.44
C GLN A 342 34.02 -9.94 21.91
N GLU A 343 34.43 -10.05 23.16
CA GLU A 343 35.56 -9.30 23.68
C GLU A 343 36.80 -10.21 23.69
N ILE A 344 37.92 -9.71 23.17
CA ILE A 344 39.21 -10.39 23.34
C ILE A 344 39.87 -9.84 24.58
N GLN A 345 40.14 -10.73 25.53
CA GLN A 345 40.96 -10.45 26.69
C GLN A 345 42.29 -11.20 26.54
N SER A 346 43.40 -10.46 26.52
CA SER A 346 44.74 -11.04 26.53
C SER A 346 45.20 -11.20 27.97
N VAL A 347 45.37 -12.44 28.44
CA VAL A 347 45.99 -12.73 29.74
C VAL A 347 47.49 -12.80 29.53
N ASN A 348 48.22 -11.78 29.97
CA ASN A 348 49.68 -11.86 30.04
C ASN A 348 50.05 -12.63 31.32
N ARG A 349 50.71 -13.77 31.19
CA ARG A 349 51.17 -14.59 32.31
C ARG A 349 52.65 -14.39 32.57
#